data_AF-A0A0M4HBI4-F1
#
_entry.id   AF-A0A0M4HBI4-F1
#
_cell.length_a   1.000
_cell.length_b   1.000
_cell.length_c   1.000
_cell.angle_alpha   90.00
_cell.angle_beta   90.00
_cell.angle_gamma   90.00
#
_symmetry.space_group_name_H-M   'P 1'
#
loop_
_entity.id
_entity.type
_entity.pdbx_description
1 polymer ?
#
loop_
_entity_poly.entity_id
_entity_poly.type
_entity_poly.pdbx_seq_one_letter_code
_entity_poly.pdbx_strand_id
1 'polypeptide(L)'
;MPVPYHWLFFLENDTTSIVEIKRTDLPGEQNPDKVYHWLFFEKQSHLLHKLEFVSMNAQPDFQERTFQQGQLRFTAEAGTFTDQLTGRQQALQVGRPAELPEDLGRAIAVYLQAL
;
A
#
# COMPACT_ATOMS: atom_id res chain seq x y z
N MET A 1 -10.67 8.75 18.20
CA MET A 1 -11.63 8.08 17.29
C MET A 1 -10.83 7.52 16.12
N PRO A 2 -11.17 6.33 15.59
CA PRO A 2 -10.44 5.79 14.43
C PRO A 2 -10.66 6.68 13.21
N VAL A 3 -9.59 6.94 12.45
CA VAL A 3 -9.65 7.66 11.17
C VAL A 3 -10.23 6.70 10.12
N PRO A 4 -11.39 6.99 9.51
CA PRO A 4 -12.01 6.11 8.54
C PRO A 4 -11.28 6.13 7.19
N TYR A 5 -11.20 4.96 6.54
CA TYR A 5 -10.56 4.78 5.24
C TYR A 5 -11.19 3.62 4.45
N HIS A 6 -10.93 3.57 3.14
CA HIS A 6 -11.14 2.39 2.29
C HIS A 6 -9.80 1.92 1.74
N TRP A 7 -9.58 0.61 1.64
CA TRP A 7 -8.43 0.07 0.90
C TRP A 7 -8.82 -0.15 -0.57
N LEU A 8 -7.89 0.13 -1.48
CA LEU A 8 -8.11 0.11 -2.93
C LEU A 8 -7.35 -1.04 -3.60
N PHE A 9 -6.10 -1.24 -3.20
CA PHE A 9 -5.27 -2.35 -3.64
C PHE A 9 -4.64 -3.02 -2.43
N PHE A 10 -4.54 -4.33 -2.47
CA PHE A 10 -3.90 -5.13 -1.45
C PHE A 10 -3.12 -6.26 -2.12
N LEU A 11 -1.82 -6.30 -1.85
CA LEU A 11 -0.91 -7.31 -2.34
C LEU A 11 -0.08 -7.84 -1.19
N GLU A 12 0.13 -9.15 -1.14
CA GLU A 12 0.87 -9.74 -0.04
C GLU A 12 1.66 -11.00 -0.44
N ASN A 13 2.60 -11.35 0.42
CA ASN A 13 3.21 -12.68 0.50
C ASN A 13 3.41 -13.04 1.98
N ASP A 14 4.18 -14.07 2.27
CA ASP A 14 4.40 -14.53 3.65
C ASP A 14 5.09 -13.50 4.55
N THR A 15 5.87 -12.57 3.99
CA THR A 15 6.69 -11.63 4.77
C THR A 15 6.19 -10.19 4.75
N THR A 16 5.40 -9.83 3.74
CA THR A 16 5.12 -8.43 3.42
C THR A 16 3.69 -8.25 2.93
N SER A 17 3.08 -7.11 3.26
CA SER A 17 1.87 -6.61 2.62
C SER A 17 2.10 -5.20 2.08
N ILE A 18 1.61 -4.92 0.88
CA ILE A 18 1.54 -3.57 0.30
C ILE A 18 0.07 -3.24 0.08
N VAL A 19 -0.36 -2.09 0.58
CA VAL A 19 -1.76 -1.66 0.52
C VAL A 19 -1.84 -0.20 0.13
N GLU A 20 -2.79 0.14 -0.75
CA GLU A 20 -3.22 1.52 -0.95
C GLU A 20 -4.50 1.75 -0.15
N ILE A 21 -4.50 2.79 0.69
CA ILE A 21 -5.70 3.26 1.38
C ILE A 21 -6.08 4.66 0.91
N LYS A 22 -7.38 4.94 0.96
CA LYS A 22 -8.00 6.25 0.74
C LYS A 22 -8.71 6.67 2.01
N ARG A 23 -8.29 7.78 2.61
CA ARG A 23 -8.95 8.43 3.74
C ARG A 23 -10.33 8.97 3.34
N THR A 24 -11.32 8.82 4.21
CA THR A 24 -12.71 9.28 3.97
C THR A 24 -13.15 10.41 4.91
N ASP A 25 -12.27 10.82 5.83
CA ASP A 25 -12.49 11.91 6.77
C ASP A 25 -12.11 13.31 6.25
N LEU A 26 -11.56 13.41 5.04
CA LEU A 26 -11.07 14.65 4.44
C LEU A 26 -11.90 15.07 3.21
N PRO A 27 -13.17 15.48 3.37
CA PRO A 27 -13.97 15.95 2.25
C PRO A 27 -13.39 17.25 1.67
N GLY A 28 -13.14 17.25 0.35
CA GLY A 28 -12.66 18.44 -0.37
C GLY A 28 -11.14 18.67 -0.30
N GLU A 29 -10.37 17.80 0.35
CA GLU A 29 -8.91 17.84 0.25
C GLU A 29 -8.50 17.44 -1.18
N GLN A 30 -7.70 18.30 -1.80
CA GLN A 30 -7.29 18.16 -3.19
C GLN A 30 -5.88 17.58 -3.32
N ASN A 31 -5.09 17.59 -2.24
CA ASN A 31 -3.76 16.98 -2.25
C ASN A 31 -3.87 15.45 -2.16
N PRO A 32 -3.51 14.70 -3.22
CA PRO A 32 -3.59 13.24 -3.20
C PRO A 32 -2.71 12.60 -2.13
N ASP A 33 -1.56 13.17 -1.77
CA ASP A 33 -0.63 12.58 -0.79
C ASP A 33 -1.16 12.62 0.65
N LYS A 34 -2.20 13.42 0.91
CA LYS A 34 -2.93 13.45 2.18
C LYS A 34 -4.14 12.52 2.21
N VAL A 35 -4.66 12.15 1.03
CA VAL A 35 -5.89 11.38 0.87
C VAL A 35 -5.56 9.91 0.61
N TYR A 36 -4.58 9.65 -0.25
CA TYR A 36 -4.13 8.32 -0.66
C TYR A 36 -2.78 8.02 -0.02
N HIS A 37 -2.69 6.84 0.60
CA HIS A 37 -1.45 6.37 1.21
C HIS A 37 -1.14 4.97 0.71
N TRP A 38 0.02 4.83 0.06
CA TRP A 38 0.65 3.54 -0.17
C TRP A 38 1.45 3.16 1.07
N LEU A 39 1.20 1.97 1.60
CA LEU A 39 1.78 1.49 2.83
C LEU A 39 2.45 0.13 2.60
N PHE A 40 3.66 -0.01 3.12
CA PHE A 40 4.45 -1.23 3.12
C PHE A 40 4.52 -1.76 4.55
N PHE A 41 4.02 -2.97 4.75
CA PHE A 41 3.95 -3.63 6.05
C PHE A 41 4.87 -4.84 6.08
N GLU A 42 5.79 -4.85 7.03
CA GLU A 42 6.64 -5.99 7.34
C GLU A 42 5.96 -6.87 8.39
N LYS A 43 5.51 -8.05 7.98
CA LYS A 43 4.72 -8.95 8.85
C LYS A 43 5.53 -9.46 10.04
N GLN A 44 6.84 -9.64 9.90
CA GLN A 44 7.68 -10.17 10.97
C GLN A 44 7.93 -9.15 12.09
N SER A 45 8.13 -7.88 11.73
CA SER A 45 8.44 -6.80 12.67
C SER A 45 7.21 -5.97 13.06
N HIS A 46 6.08 -6.17 12.37
CA HIS A 46 4.86 -5.38 12.48
C HIS A 46 5.10 -3.89 12.19
N LEU A 47 6.14 -3.58 11.41
CA LEU A 47 6.46 -2.21 11.01
C LEU A 47 5.69 -1.83 9.76
N LEU A 48 5.13 -0.63 9.79
CA LEU A 48 4.37 -0.04 8.68
C LEU A 48 5.08 1.24 8.23
N HIS A 49 5.38 1.29 6.93
CA HIS A 49 6.08 2.40 6.30
C HIS A 49 5.22 3.00 5.20
N LYS A 50 5.15 4.33 5.12
CA LYS A 50 4.58 5.00 3.97
C LYS A 50 5.55 4.91 2.80
N LEU A 51 5.06 4.50 1.64
CA LEU A 51 5.76 4.61 0.37
C LEU A 51 5.50 5.99 -0.23
N GLU A 52 6.54 6.73 -0.56
CA GLU A 52 6.41 8.07 -1.10
C GLU A 52 6.17 7.98 -2.60
N PHE A 53 4.92 8.23 -2.99
CA PHE A 53 4.47 8.09 -4.37
C PHE A 53 5.14 9.13 -5.28
N VAL A 54 5.63 8.68 -6.43
CA VAL A 54 6.29 9.51 -7.44
C VAL A 54 5.47 9.59 -8.72
N SER A 55 5.07 8.43 -9.24
CA SER A 55 4.31 8.36 -10.49
C SER A 55 3.56 7.04 -10.63
N MET A 56 2.60 7.02 -11.54
CA MET A 56 1.91 5.79 -11.94
C MET A 56 1.89 5.65 -13.46
N ASN A 57 1.89 4.40 -13.89
CA ASN A 57 1.55 4.02 -15.26
C ASN A 57 0.45 2.96 -15.19
N ALA A 58 -0.62 3.12 -15.97
CA ALA A 58 -1.72 2.17 -16.01
C ALA A 58 -1.96 1.78 -17.46
N GLN A 59 -1.77 0.50 -17.74
CA GLN A 59 -2.04 -0.12 -19.03
C GLN A 59 -3.18 -1.14 -18.87
N PRO A 60 -3.81 -1.59 -19.97
CA PRO A 60 -4.91 -2.55 -19.90
C PRO A 60 -4.57 -3.81 -19.09
N ASP A 61 -3.34 -4.31 -19.21
CA ASP A 61 -2.94 -5.59 -18.63
C ASP A 61 -2.17 -5.46 -17.31
N PHE A 62 -1.65 -4.27 -17.00
CA PHE A 62 -0.86 -4.07 -15.78
C PHE A 62 -0.91 -2.63 -15.28
N GLN A 63 -0.66 -2.50 -13.99
CA GLN A 63 -0.48 -1.25 -13.29
C GLN A 63 0.94 -1.17 -12.74
N GLU A 64 1.48 0.03 -12.73
CA GLU A 64 2.79 0.34 -12.17
C GLU A 64 2.66 1.56 -11.25
N ARG A 65 3.34 1.48 -10.12
CA ARG A 65 3.48 2.55 -9.13
C ARG A 65 4.96 2.70 -8.83
N THR A 66 5.46 3.90 -9.04
CA THR A 66 6.83 4.28 -8.71
C THR A 66 6.82 5.04 -7.40
N PHE A 67 7.68 4.63 -6.48
CA PHE A 67 7.89 5.23 -5.18
C PHE A 67 9.36 5.65 -5.03
N GLN A 68 9.66 6.50 -4.06
CA GLN A 68 11.06 6.80 -3.70
C GLN A 68 11.80 5.58 -3.11
N GLN A 69 11.06 4.56 -2.67
CA GLN A 69 11.61 3.35 -2.07
C GLN A 69 11.72 2.19 -3.06
N GLY A 70 11.08 2.28 -4.23
CA GLY A 70 10.99 1.15 -5.15
C GLY A 70 9.86 1.26 -6.15
N GLN A 71 9.62 0.19 -6.89
CA GLN A 71 8.59 0.10 -7.91
C GLN A 71 7.70 -1.11 -7.68
N LEU A 72 6.38 -0.90 -7.70
CA LEU A 72 5.39 -1.97 -7.69
C LEU A 72 4.77 -2.10 -9.07
N ARG A 73 4.89 -3.27 -9.69
CA ARG A 73 4.19 -3.61 -10.93
C ARG A 73 3.26 -4.78 -10.67
N PHE A 74 1.98 -4.66 -11.03
CA PHE A 74 0.97 -5.67 -10.71
C PHE A 74 -0.14 -5.76 -11.74
N THR A 75 -0.80 -6.91 -11.79
CA THR A 75 -2.00 -7.20 -12.58
C THR A 75 -3.20 -7.36 -11.65
N ALA A 76 -4.30 -7.93 -12.16
CA ALA A 76 -5.44 -8.28 -11.33
C ALA A 76 -5.18 -9.47 -10.36
N GLU A 77 -4.08 -10.20 -10.55
CA GLU A 77 -3.79 -11.49 -9.88
C GLU A 77 -2.50 -11.47 -9.05
N ALA A 78 -1.44 -10.85 -9.55
CA ALA A 78 -0.13 -10.86 -8.91
C ALA A 78 0.61 -9.55 -9.12
N GLY A 79 1.69 -9.36 -8.35
CA GLY A 79 2.59 -8.23 -8.52
C GLY A 79 4.01 -8.52 -8.09
N THR A 80 4.91 -7.63 -8.46
CA THR A 80 6.31 -7.63 -8.07
C THR A 80 6.66 -6.27 -7.53
N PHE A 81 7.17 -6.24 -6.30
CA PHE A 81 7.81 -5.05 -5.74
C PHE A 81 9.33 -5.17 -5.91
N THR A 82 9.94 -4.13 -6.46
CA THR A 82 11.40 -4.02 -6.62
C THR A 82 11.90 -2.89 -5.74
N ASP A 83 12.67 -3.22 -4.71
CA ASP A 83 13.28 -2.24 -3.81
C ASP A 83 14.36 -1.43 -4.54
N GLN A 84 14.35 -0.10 -4.39
CA GLN A 84 15.26 0.78 -5.13
C GLN A 84 16.71 0.69 -4.66
N LEU A 85 16.95 0.45 -3.37
CA LEU A 85 18.29 0.47 -2.79
C LEU A 85 19.03 -0.85 -3.03
N THR A 86 18.32 -1.96 -2.87
CA THR A 86 18.89 -3.31 -2.93
C THR A 86 18.67 -3.98 -4.29
N GLY A 87 17.73 -3.48 -5.09
CA GLY A 87 17.28 -4.14 -6.32
C GLY A 87 16.52 -5.46 -6.06
N ARG A 88 16.24 -5.78 -4.79
CA ARG A 88 15.57 -7.04 -4.43
C ARG A 88 14.14 -7.03 -4.95
N GLN A 89 13.78 -8.08 -5.66
CA GLN A 89 12.41 -8.30 -6.12
C GLN A 89 11.66 -9.22 -5.15
N GLN A 90 10.41 -8.86 -4.88
CA GLN A 90 9.49 -9.64 -4.06
C GLN A 90 8.23 -9.90 -4.88
N ALA A 91 7.93 -11.17 -5.13
CA ALA A 91 6.65 -11.56 -5.70
C ALA A 91 5.56 -11.41 -4.63
N LEU A 92 4.40 -10.93 -5.06
CA LEU A 92 3.23 -10.67 -4.25
C LEU A 92 2.00 -11.23 -4.99
N GLN A 93 1.01 -11.66 -4.22
CA GLN A 93 -0.30 -12.06 -4.73
C GLN A 93 -1.30 -10.94 -4.43
N VAL A 94 -2.20 -10.67 -5.37
CA VAL A 94 -3.29 -9.71 -5.15
C VAL A 94 -4.34 -10.36 -4.25
N GLY A 95 -4.51 -9.81 -3.06
CA GLY A 95 -5.57 -10.22 -2.15
C GLY A 95 -6.83 -9.39 -2.39
N ARG A 96 -8.00 -10.01 -2.24
CA ARG A 96 -9.30 -9.31 -2.19
C ARG A 96 -10.09 -9.77 -0.97
N PRO A 97 -9.52 -9.68 0.24
CA PRO A 97 -10.24 -10.10 1.43
C PRO A 97 -11.39 -9.11 1.69
N ALA A 98 -12.46 -9.55 2.36
CA ALA A 98 -13.52 -8.64 2.77
C ALA A 98 -13.00 -7.55 3.73
N GLU A 99 -12.01 -7.92 4.57
CA GLU A 99 -11.33 -7.07 5.54
C GLU A 99 -9.83 -7.33 5.48
N LEU A 100 -9.00 -6.32 5.72
CA LEU A 100 -7.55 -6.50 5.79
C LEU A 100 -7.20 -7.38 7.01
N PRO A 101 -6.07 -8.13 6.95
CA PRO A 101 -5.57 -8.87 8.11
C PRO A 101 -5.50 -8.00 9.38
N GLU A 102 -5.86 -8.56 10.53
CA GLU A 102 -6.03 -7.81 11.78
C GLU A 102 -4.79 -6.99 12.15
N ASP A 103 -3.60 -7.60 12.06
CA ASP A 103 -2.33 -6.93 12.38
C ASP A 103 -2.05 -5.74 11.45
N LEU A 104 -2.34 -5.89 10.16
CA LEU A 104 -2.22 -4.80 9.19
C LEU A 104 -3.24 -3.70 9.49
N GLY A 105 -4.50 -4.05 9.75
CA GLY A 105 -5.55 -3.09 10.12
C GLY A 105 -5.18 -2.30 11.38
N ARG A 106 -4.63 -2.96 12.40
CA ARG A 106 -4.14 -2.33 13.63
C ARG A 106 -2.98 -1.38 13.34
N ALA A 107 -1.99 -1.80 12.54
CA ALA A 107 -0.87 -0.95 12.17
C ALA A 107 -1.31 0.30 11.40
N ILE A 108 -2.27 0.16 10.46
CA ILE A 108 -2.85 1.29 9.72
C ILE A 108 -3.58 2.25 10.67
N ALA A 109 -4.36 1.72 11.62
CA ALA A 109 -5.06 2.56 12.59
C ALA A 109 -4.10 3.38 13.46
N VAL A 110 -2.99 2.78 13.90
CA VAL A 110 -1.92 3.50 14.63
C VAL A 110 -1.26 4.55 13.76
N TYR A 111 -0.90 4.20 12.52
CA TYR A 111 -0.30 5.13 11.57
C TYR A 111 -1.19 6.35 11.32
N LEU A 112 -2.49 6.14 11.04
CA LEU A 112 -3.42 7.23 10.77
C LEU A 112 -3.68 8.13 11.99
N GLN A 113 -3.56 7.62 13.21
CA GLN A 113 -3.68 8.42 14.43
C GLN A 113 -2.47 9.33 14.67
N ALA A 114 -1.32 9.02 14.06
CA ALA A 114 -0.08 9.77 14.20
C ALA A 114 0.13 10.83 13.11
N LEU A 115 -0.75 10.89 12.10
CA LEU A 115 -0.75 11.91 11.04
C LEU A 115 -1.34 13.24 11.54
#